data_AF-A0A914M9Y7-F1
#
_entry.id   AF-A0A914M9Y7-F1
#
_cell.length_a   1.000
_cell.length_b   1.000
_cell.length_c   1.000
_cell.angle_alpha   90.00
_cell.angle_beta   90.00
_cell.angle_gamma   90.00
#
_symmetry.space_group_name_H-M   'P 1'
#
loop_
_entity.id
_entity.type
_entity.pdbx_description
1 polymer ?
#
loop_
_entity_poly.entity_id
_entity_poly.type
_entity_poly.pdbx_seq_one_letter_code
_entity_poly.pdbx_strand_id
1 'polypeptide(L)'
;MYTEIRELINFLARYFHLRIPRLRIGMFCEHMANNCLFRFQPYWNINIPKQHEEQRIIRISRTFCDETFTSAANSVGLMLEELLNCLPGILFFFLL
;
A
#
# COMPACT_ATOMS: atom_id res chain seq x y z
N MET A 1 -2.99 -13.79 1.12
CA MET A 1 -3.54 -12.51 1.60
C MET A 1 -2.74 -11.87 2.73
N TYR A 2 -2.91 -12.26 4.01
CA TYR A 2 -2.27 -11.55 5.13
C TYR A 2 -0.75 -11.43 4.98
N THR A 3 -0.07 -12.55 4.66
CA THR A 3 1.38 -12.56 4.46
C THR A 3 1.81 -11.62 3.33
N GLU A 4 1.10 -11.60 2.21
CA GLU A 4 1.44 -10.74 1.07
C GLU A 4 1.19 -9.26 1.34
N ILE A 5 0.09 -8.93 2.03
CA ILE A 5 -0.15 -7.57 2.50
C ILE A 5 0.98 -7.17 3.47
N ARG A 6 1.37 -8.04 4.40
CA ARG A 6 2.48 -7.76 5.32
C ARG A 6 3.79 -7.53 4.58
N GLU A 7 4.12 -8.33 3.57
CA GLU A 7 5.34 -8.12 2.76
C GLU A 7 5.29 -6.81 1.96
N LEU A 8 4.13 -6.44 1.41
CA LEU A 8 3.91 -5.13 0.78
C LEU A 8 4.17 -3.98 1.77
N ILE A 9 3.57 -4.05 2.96
CA ILE A 9 3.74 -3.02 3.99
C ILE A 9 5.20 -2.93 4.44
N ASN A 10 5.86 -4.07 4.65
CA ASN A 10 7.27 -4.13 4.98
C ASN A 10 8.16 -3.53 3.88
N PHE A 11 7.83 -3.79 2.61
CA PHE A 11 8.53 -3.20 1.49
C PHE A 11 8.43 -1.66 1.51
N LEU A 12 7.22 -1.12 1.66
CA LEU A 12 7.00 0.33 1.72
C LEU A 12 7.67 0.97 2.94
N ALA A 13 7.55 0.36 4.12
CA ALA A 13 8.12 0.87 5.37
C ALA A 13 9.64 1.10 5.29
N ARG A 14 10.36 0.29 4.52
CA ARG A 14 11.81 0.45 4.32
C ARG A 14 12.18 1.77 3.64
N TYR A 15 11.34 2.27 2.72
CA TYR A 15 11.58 3.53 2.02
C TYR A 15 11.31 4.76 2.89
N PHE A 16 10.40 4.65 3.84
CA PHE A 16 10.06 5.74 4.76
C PHE A 16 10.94 5.78 6.01
N HIS A 17 11.63 4.68 6.31
CA HIS A 17 12.49 4.57 7.48
C HIS A 17 13.54 5.68 7.49
N LEU A 18 13.68 6.35 8.64
CA LEU A 18 14.57 7.51 8.87
C LEU A 18 14.24 8.78 8.06
N ARG A 19 13.23 8.76 7.19
CA ARG A 19 12.79 9.94 6.40
C ARG A 19 11.54 10.58 6.98
N ILE A 20 10.63 9.77 7.53
CA ILE A 20 9.37 10.22 8.12
C ILE A 20 9.29 9.72 9.57
N PRO A 21 8.71 10.48 10.52
CA PRO A 21 8.60 10.07 11.91
C PRO A 21 7.97 8.68 12.09
N ARG A 22 8.64 7.82 12.88
CA ARG A 22 8.28 6.40 13.06
C ARG A 22 6.82 6.16 13.43
N LEU A 23 6.26 6.97 14.32
CA LEU A 23 4.86 6.85 14.75
C LEU A 23 3.90 7.06 13.57
N ARG A 24 4.13 8.11 12.76
CA ARG A 24 3.29 8.41 11.59
C ARG A 24 3.38 7.33 10.54
N ILE A 25 4.57 6.77 10.31
CA ILE A 25 4.75 5.63 9.40
C ILE A 25 4.08 4.37 9.93
N GLY A 26 4.17 4.10 11.23
CA GLY A 26 3.44 2.99 11.85
C GLY A 26 1.94 3.07 11.60
N MET A 27 1.35 4.24 11.88
CA MET A 27 -0.08 4.49 11.63
C MET A 27 -0.41 4.39 10.13
N PHE A 28 0.40 5.00 9.25
CA PHE A 28 0.22 4.91 7.80
C PHE A 28 0.20 3.46 7.33
N CYS A 29 1.18 2.66 7.77
CA CYS A 29 1.30 1.25 7.42
C CYS A 29 0.09 0.43 7.91
N GLU A 30 -0.44 0.73 9.10
CA GLU A 30 -1.63 0.09 9.63
C GLU A 30 -2.88 0.43 8.78
N HIS A 31 -3.10 1.71 8.48
CA HIS A 31 -4.20 2.13 7.60
C HIS A 31 -4.09 1.54 6.19
N MET A 32 -2.89 1.51 5.62
CA MET A 32 -2.65 0.90 4.31
C MET A 32 -2.96 -0.60 4.32
N ALA A 33 -2.55 -1.33 5.37
CA ALA A 33 -2.85 -2.75 5.53
C ALA A 33 -4.36 -3.00 5.61
N ASN A 34 -5.07 -2.18 6.39
CA ASN A 34 -6.53 -2.28 6.54
C ASN A 34 -7.23 -1.99 5.21
N ASN A 35 -6.84 -0.93 4.49
CA ASN A 35 -7.39 -0.60 3.18
C ASN A 35 -7.19 -1.75 2.18
N CYS A 36 -6.00 -2.37 2.16
CA CYS A 36 -5.73 -3.54 1.34
C CYS A 36 -6.62 -4.73 1.73
N LEU A 37 -6.75 -5.00 3.03
CA LEU A 37 -7.57 -6.10 3.54
C LEU A 37 -9.03 -5.95 3.10
N PHE A 38 -9.62 -4.78 3.31
CA PHE A 38 -11.01 -4.49 2.92
C PHE A 38 -11.21 -4.59 1.40
N ARG A 39 -10.28 -4.03 0.61
CA ARG A 39 -10.38 -4.08 -0.86
C ARG A 39 -10.21 -5.50 -1.39
N PHE A 40 -9.28 -6.29 -0.86
CA PHE A 40 -8.90 -7.58 -1.46
C PHE A 40 -9.73 -8.75 -0.98
N GLN A 41 -10.33 -8.69 0.21
CA GLN A 41 -11.14 -9.77 0.78
C GLN A 41 -12.19 -10.34 -0.20
N PRO A 42 -13.04 -9.53 -0.88
CA PRO A 42 -14.06 -10.08 -1.78
C PRO A 42 -13.48 -10.72 -3.04
N TYR A 43 -12.22 -10.44 -3.37
CA TYR A 43 -11.54 -10.89 -4.58
C TYR A 43 -10.42 -11.90 -4.28
N TRP A 44 -10.35 -12.47 -3.07
CA TRP A 44 -9.28 -13.38 -2.69
C TRP A 44 -9.68 -14.85 -2.81
N ASN A 45 -9.24 -15.54 -3.88
CA ASN A 45 -9.48 -16.97 -4.06
C ASN A 45 -8.17 -17.76 -4.14
N ILE A 46 -7.82 -18.46 -3.05
CA ILE A 46 -6.57 -19.23 -2.96
C ILE A 46 -6.52 -20.38 -3.98
N ASN A 47 -7.68 -20.94 -4.35
CA ASN A 47 -7.75 -22.05 -5.30
C ASN A 47 -7.63 -21.55 -6.75
N ILE A 48 -7.96 -20.28 -7.01
CA ILE A 48 -7.90 -19.66 -8.33
C ILE A 48 -7.25 -18.26 -8.19
N PRO A 49 -5.93 -18.17 -7.95
CA PRO A 49 -5.28 -16.90 -7.63
C PRO A 49 -5.45 -15.83 -8.71
N LYS A 50 -5.48 -16.22 -9.99
CA LYS A 50 -5.65 -15.24 -11.09
C LYS A 50 -7.05 -14.64 -11.20
N GLN A 51 -8.03 -15.19 -10.48
CA GLN A 51 -9.39 -14.67 -10.51
C GLN A 51 -9.41 -13.26 -9.88
N HIS A 52 -9.89 -12.26 -10.63
CA HIS A 52 -9.98 -10.86 -10.19
C HIS A 52 -8.65 -10.22 -9.78
N GLU A 53 -7.53 -10.66 -10.36
CA GLU A 53 -6.19 -10.12 -10.04
C GLU A 53 -6.11 -8.60 -10.25
N GLU A 54 -6.83 -8.06 -11.23
CA GLU A 54 -6.90 -6.62 -11.53
C GLU A 54 -7.45 -5.78 -10.38
N GLN A 55 -8.34 -6.37 -9.56
CA GLN A 55 -8.87 -5.70 -8.37
C GLN A 55 -7.85 -5.62 -7.24
N ARG A 56 -6.77 -6.42 -7.31
CA ARG A 56 -5.72 -6.52 -6.29
C ARG A 56 -4.40 -5.85 -6.68
N ILE A 57 -4.39 -5.11 -7.79
CA ILE A 57 -3.24 -4.31 -8.22
C ILE A 57 -3.23 -2.98 -7.47
N ILE A 58 -2.05 -2.60 -6.96
CA ILE A 58 -1.77 -1.27 -6.40
C ILE A 58 -0.74 -0.58 -7.27
N ARG A 59 -1.08 0.62 -7.74
CA ARG A 59 -0.16 1.48 -8.50
C ARG A 59 0.18 2.73 -7.71
N ILE A 60 1.47 3.03 -7.61
CA ILE A 60 1.97 4.25 -6.97
C ILE A 60 2.94 4.93 -7.94
N SER A 61 2.60 6.15 -8.35
CA SER A 61 3.44 7.02 -9.15
C SER A 61 3.16 8.49 -8.83
N ARG A 62 4.04 9.37 -9.31
CA ARG A 62 3.82 10.83 -9.20
C ARG A 62 2.58 11.34 -9.94
N THR A 63 2.14 10.61 -10.96
CA THR A 63 0.98 10.98 -11.79
C THR A 63 -0.31 10.31 -11.35
N PHE A 64 -0.21 9.18 -10.64
CA PHE A 64 -1.34 8.40 -10.18
C PHE A 64 -0.97 7.63 -8.92
N CYS A 65 -1.77 7.78 -7.86
CA CYS A 65 -1.66 6.98 -6.66
C CYS A 65 -2.98 6.27 -6.41
N ASP A 66 -2.88 4.96 -6.16
CA ASP A 66 -4.03 4.13 -5.79
C ASP A 66 -4.73 4.68 -4.53
N GLU A 67 -6.06 4.54 -4.50
CA GLU A 67 -6.89 5.02 -3.39
C GLU A 67 -6.50 4.40 -2.05
N THR A 68 -6.05 3.13 -2.04
CA THR A 68 -5.56 2.47 -0.82
C THR A 68 -4.43 3.26 -0.16
N PHE A 69 -3.53 3.81 -0.99
CA PHE A 69 -2.37 4.59 -0.56
C PHE A 69 -2.73 6.02 -0.18
N THR A 70 -3.53 6.71 -1.01
CA THR A 70 -3.93 8.11 -0.74
C THR A 70 -4.83 8.21 0.49
N SER A 71 -5.77 7.27 0.66
CA SER A 71 -6.63 7.17 1.85
C SER A 71 -5.80 6.94 3.13
N ALA A 72 -4.80 6.06 3.07
CA ALA A 72 -3.93 5.80 4.21
C ALA A 72 -3.11 7.05 4.60
N ALA A 73 -2.59 7.79 3.62
CA ALA A 73 -1.85 9.04 3.86
C ALA A 73 -2.76 10.12 4.50
N ASN A 74 -3.96 10.30 3.96
CA ASN A 74 -4.94 11.26 4.46
C ASN A 74 -5.38 10.94 5.90
N SER A 75 -5.55 9.66 6.23
CA SER A 75 -5.98 9.20 7.56
C SER A 75 -5.02 9.59 8.68
N VAL A 76 -3.73 9.80 8.34
CA VAL A 76 -2.69 10.14 9.32
C VAL A 76 -2.11 11.55 9.11
N GLY A 77 -2.70 12.34 8.21
CA GLY A 77 -2.26 13.70 7.89
C GLY A 77 -0.85 13.78 7.27
N LEU A 78 -0.41 12.75 6.55
CA LEU A 78 0.84 12.78 5.81
C LEU A 78 0.63 13.39 4.42
N MET A 79 1.53 14.26 4.00
CA MET A 79 1.48 14.82 2.65
C MET A 79 1.87 13.75 1.64
N LEU A 80 1.04 13.57 0.61
CA LEU A 80 1.29 12.57 -0.43
C LEU A 80 2.65 12.79 -1.11
N GLU A 81 3.04 14.05 -1.33
CA GLU A 81 4.33 14.41 -1.94
C GLU A 81 5.53 13.97 -1.06
N GLU A 82 5.43 14.08 0.26
CA GLU A 82 6.47 13.65 1.20
C GLU A 82 6.71 12.13 1.09
N LEU A 83 5.62 11.36 1.03
CA LEU A 83 5.66 9.91 0.82
C LEU A 83 6.24 9.57 -0.57
N LEU A 84 5.79 10.23 -1.63
CA LEU A 84 6.25 9.96 -2.99
C LEU A 84 7.72 10.32 -3.22
N ASN A 85 8.25 11.32 -2.51
CA ASN A 85 9.67 11.63 -2.54
C ASN A 85 10.54 10.56 -1.85
N CYS A 86 9.95 9.70 -1.04
CA CYS A 86 10.66 8.57 -0.44
C CYS A 86 10.72 7.34 -1.36
N LEU A 87 9.76 7.19 -2.27
CA LEU A 87 9.61 6.02 -3.11
C LEU A 87 10.38 6.13 -4.43
N PRO A 88 10.80 4.99 -5.02
CA PRO A 88 11.31 4.96 -6.40
C PRO A 88 10.18 5.32 -7.38
N GLY A 89 10.55 5.74 -8.60
CA GLY A 89 9.66 6.35 -9.60
C GLY A 89 8.23 5.79 -9.70
N ILE A 90 8.04 4.70 -10.42
CA ILE A 90 6.73 4.05 -10.61
C ILE A 90 6.78 2.67 -9.99
N LEU A 91 5.82 2.37 -9.12
CA LEU A 91 5.66 1.07 -8.47
C LEU A 91 4.33 0.44 -8.87
N PHE A 92 4.38 -0.85 -9.15
CA PHE A 92 3.22 -1.71 -9.35
C PHE A 92 3.37 -2.94 -8.46
N PHE A 93 2.33 -3.20 -7.66
CA PHE A 93 2.26 -4.38 -6.81
C PHE A 93 1.13 -5.28 -7.30
N PHE A 94 1.46 -6.56 -7.46
CA PHE A 94 0.54 -7.61 -7.85
C PHE A 94 0.45 -8.60 -6.69
N LEU A 95 -0.72 -8.69 -6.05
CA LEU A 95 -0.97 -9.65 -4.98
C LEU A 95 -1.77 -10.83 -5.55
N LEU A 96 -1.27 -12.06 -5.31
CA LEU A 96 -1.72 -13.29 -5.99
C LEU A 96 -2.74 -14.06 -5.16
#